data_AF-A0A158R7V2-F1
#
_entry.id   AF-A0A158R7V2-F1
#
_cell.length_a   1.000
_cell.length_b   1.000
_cell.length_c   1.000
_cell.angle_alpha   90.00
_cell.angle_beta   90.00
_cell.angle_gamma   90.00
#
_symmetry.space_group_name_H-M   'P 1'
#
loop_
_entity.id
_entity.type
_entity.pdbx_description
1 polymer ?
#
loop_
_entity_poly.entity_id
_entity_poly.type
_entity_poly.pdbx_seq_one_letter_code
_entity_poly.pdbx_strand_id
1 'polypeptide(L)'
;MASVTTPLPPRNFQHQYRVVSNSCRNYIRISCVLALPLIKRKKAKILSHFASLDAKALARVPKGQHLQRLWLRFIANLTFTREGQSLLLSHTRAVEVLVDHVRFCHDEEARRLAFLGLQNFCGNTAFKTYLYKKSSGVVEVLANALEPTTISCSLYSVEVLLLALTALSNAAYNCTKVRVLLKTEGFVHRLTNLKTFCQSNGKGYFHTLLPIVDLLLKALTQ
;
A
#
# COMPACT_ATOMS: atom_id res chain seq x y z
N MET A 1 -20.56 -14.63 -36.58
CA MET A 1 -20.67 -13.93 -35.28
C MET A 1 -20.14 -14.87 -34.21
N ALA A 2 -18.87 -14.72 -33.80
CA ALA A 2 -18.25 -15.60 -32.81
C ALA A 2 -18.24 -14.92 -31.43
N SER A 3 -18.84 -15.57 -30.44
CA SER A 3 -18.86 -15.14 -29.04
C SER A 3 -17.47 -15.28 -28.42
N VAL A 4 -16.88 -14.16 -28.02
CA VAL A 4 -15.62 -14.14 -27.26
C VAL A 4 -15.93 -14.40 -25.79
N THR A 5 -15.73 -15.63 -25.35
CA THR A 5 -15.71 -16.03 -23.94
C THR A 5 -14.39 -15.58 -23.32
N THR A 6 -14.45 -14.59 -22.44
CA THR A 6 -13.30 -14.17 -21.62
C THR A 6 -12.90 -15.31 -20.66
N PRO A 7 -11.61 -15.70 -20.57
CA PRO A 7 -11.19 -16.77 -19.68
C PRO A 7 -11.21 -16.29 -18.23
N LEU A 8 -11.86 -17.08 -17.37
CA LEU A 8 -11.81 -16.92 -15.91
C LEU A 8 -10.39 -17.22 -15.40
N PRO A 9 -9.88 -16.50 -14.39
CA PRO A 9 -8.57 -16.77 -13.83
C PRO A 9 -8.52 -18.12 -13.09
N PRO A 10 -7.36 -18.80 -13.07
CA PRO A 10 -7.23 -20.14 -12.51
C PRO A 10 -7.52 -20.17 -11.01
N ARG A 11 -8.24 -21.20 -10.53
CA ARG A 11 -8.68 -21.37 -9.13
C ARG A 11 -7.56 -21.28 -8.08
N ASN A 12 -6.31 -21.59 -8.45
CA ASN A 12 -5.15 -21.47 -7.56
C ASN A 12 -4.79 -20.02 -7.19
N PHE A 13 -5.14 -19.05 -8.05
CA PHE A 13 -4.92 -17.62 -7.80
C PHE A 13 -5.78 -17.09 -6.65
N GLN A 14 -7.01 -17.58 -6.51
CA GLN A 14 -7.92 -17.14 -5.44
C GLN A 14 -7.55 -17.71 -4.07
N HIS A 15 -6.96 -18.90 -4.04
CA HIS A 15 -6.66 -19.61 -2.80
C HIS A 15 -5.41 -19.06 -2.09
N GLN A 16 -4.33 -18.79 -2.82
CA GLN A 16 -3.12 -18.17 -2.26
C GLN A 16 -3.35 -16.72 -1.82
N TYR A 17 -4.14 -15.94 -2.59
CA TYR A 17 -4.56 -14.58 -2.18
C TYR A 17 -5.41 -14.60 -0.90
N ARG A 18 -6.30 -15.59 -0.72
CA ARG A 18 -7.10 -15.73 0.50
C ARG A 18 -6.25 -16.05 1.73
N VAL A 19 -5.22 -16.89 1.61
CA VAL A 19 -4.42 -17.33 2.77
C VAL A 19 -3.55 -16.19 3.31
N VAL A 20 -2.85 -15.45 2.44
CA VAL A 20 -2.04 -14.28 2.85
C VAL A 20 -2.93 -13.16 3.40
N SER A 21 -4.10 -12.97 2.79
CA SER A 21 -5.06 -11.95 3.22
C SER A 21 -5.80 -12.31 4.52
N ASN A 22 -6.01 -13.59 4.83
CA ASN A 22 -6.69 -14.03 6.05
C ASN A 22 -5.75 -14.02 7.27
N SER A 23 -4.46 -14.31 7.08
CA SER A 23 -3.48 -14.26 8.17
C SER A 23 -3.30 -12.84 8.73
N CYS A 24 -3.33 -11.81 7.87
CA CYS A 24 -3.30 -10.40 8.31
C CYS A 24 -4.65 -9.89 8.84
N ARG A 25 -5.78 -10.44 8.39
CA ARG A 25 -7.13 -10.01 8.82
C ARG A 25 -7.49 -10.47 10.23
N ASN A 26 -7.00 -11.64 10.66
CA ASN A 26 -7.46 -12.26 11.91
C ASN A 26 -6.87 -11.62 13.17
N TYR A 27 -5.70 -10.98 13.10
CA TYR A 27 -5.08 -10.31 14.26
C TYR A 27 -5.67 -8.91 14.57
N ILE A 28 -6.34 -8.28 13.61
CA ILE A 28 -6.82 -6.88 13.71
C ILE A 28 -8.34 -6.79 13.88
N ARG A 29 -9.06 -7.89 13.63
CA ARG A 29 -10.53 -7.95 13.65
C ARG A 29 -11.14 -7.71 15.04
N ILE A 30 -10.38 -7.94 16.11
CA ILE A 30 -10.88 -7.85 17.49
C ILE A 30 -10.97 -6.38 17.96
N SER A 31 -10.19 -5.45 17.41
CA SER A 31 -10.18 -4.06 17.89
C SER A 31 -11.08 -3.09 17.09
N CYS A 32 -11.44 -3.40 15.83
CA CYS A 32 -12.24 -2.48 15.00
C CYS A 32 -13.77 -2.70 15.10
N VAL A 33 -14.23 -3.88 15.49
CA VAL A 33 -15.68 -4.22 15.43
C VAL A 33 -16.51 -3.48 16.49
N LEU A 34 -15.91 -3.06 17.60
CA LEU A 34 -16.62 -2.39 18.70
C LEU A 34 -16.82 -0.88 18.52
N ALA A 35 -16.22 -0.26 17.49
CA ALA A 35 -16.26 1.20 17.31
C ALA A 35 -17.12 1.69 16.12
N LEU A 36 -17.68 0.79 15.31
CA LEU A 36 -18.27 1.18 14.01
C LEU A 36 -19.64 1.90 14.05
N PRO A 37 -20.58 1.63 14.97
CA PRO A 37 -21.91 2.26 14.89
C PRO A 37 -22.00 3.71 15.41
N LEU A 38 -21.14 4.12 16.36
CA LEU A 38 -21.25 5.43 17.03
C LEU A 38 -20.59 6.61 16.28
N ILE A 39 -19.95 6.33 15.15
CA ILE A 39 -19.00 7.26 14.52
C ILE A 39 -19.40 7.48 13.05
N LYS A 40 -20.56 8.08 12.78
CA LYS A 40 -20.89 8.61 11.44
C LYS A 40 -20.96 10.15 11.42
N ARG A 41 -21.47 10.80 12.47
CA ARG A 41 -21.56 12.28 12.54
C ARG A 41 -20.30 12.98 13.08
N LYS A 42 -19.52 12.35 13.97
CA LYS A 42 -18.30 12.95 14.55
C LYS A 42 -17.01 12.69 13.72
N LYS A 43 -17.04 11.81 12.70
CA LYS A 43 -15.84 11.43 11.92
C LYS A 43 -15.29 12.55 11.03
N ALA A 44 -16.16 13.31 10.37
CA ALA A 44 -15.72 14.35 9.42
C ALA A 44 -14.93 15.47 10.11
N LYS A 45 -15.32 15.87 11.33
CA LYS A 45 -14.60 16.91 12.11
C LYS A 45 -13.23 16.46 12.64
N ILE A 46 -13.05 15.16 12.90
CA ILE A 46 -11.75 14.64 13.33
C ILE A 46 -10.80 14.55 12.13
N LEU A 47 -11.31 14.19 10.96
CA LEU A 47 -10.53 14.08 9.73
C LEU A 47 -10.22 15.43 9.08
N SER A 48 -10.96 16.51 9.38
CA SER A 48 -10.59 17.85 8.88
C SER A 48 -9.22 18.31 9.39
N HIS A 49 -8.79 17.87 10.57
CA HIS A 49 -7.45 18.15 11.10
C HIS A 49 -6.37 17.23 10.54
N PHE A 50 -6.75 16.09 9.94
CA PHE A 50 -5.79 15.17 9.32
C PHE A 50 -5.14 15.78 8.08
N ALA A 51 -5.93 16.47 7.24
CA ALA A 51 -5.44 17.13 6.04
C ALA A 51 -4.42 18.26 6.32
N SER A 52 -4.36 18.74 7.57
CA SER A 52 -3.40 19.75 8.04
C SER A 52 -2.17 19.18 8.76
N LEU A 53 -2.05 17.86 8.91
CA LEU A 53 -0.88 17.25 9.56
C LEU A 53 0.35 17.42 8.66
N ASP A 54 1.26 18.30 9.07
CA ASP A 54 2.56 18.46 8.43
C ASP A 54 3.55 17.42 8.97
N ALA A 55 3.93 16.49 8.08
CA ALA A 55 4.89 15.42 8.38
C ALA A 55 6.25 15.98 8.84
N LYS A 56 6.70 17.10 8.28
CA LYS A 56 8.01 17.70 8.57
C LYS A 56 8.01 18.46 9.89
N ALA A 57 6.93 19.17 10.19
CA ALA A 57 6.82 19.91 11.44
C ALA A 57 6.74 18.96 12.66
N LEU A 58 5.92 17.90 12.56
CA LEU A 58 5.73 16.95 13.67
C LEU A 58 6.95 16.06 13.94
N ALA A 59 7.76 15.81 12.91
CA ALA A 59 8.99 15.03 13.04
C ALA A 59 10.07 15.72 13.91
N ARG A 60 9.97 17.03 14.16
CA ARG A 60 11.00 17.80 14.90
C ARG A 60 10.90 17.71 16.41
N VAL A 61 9.76 17.26 16.97
CA VAL A 61 9.50 17.29 18.42
C VAL A 61 9.07 15.90 18.91
N PRO A 62 9.66 15.33 19.97
CA PRO A 62 9.31 13.97 20.44
C PRO A 62 7.83 13.76 20.77
N LYS A 63 7.18 14.73 21.41
CA LYS A 63 5.72 14.70 21.67
C LYS A 63 4.91 14.74 20.37
N GLY A 64 5.39 15.49 19.37
CA GLY A 64 4.80 15.57 18.04
C GLY A 64 4.89 14.24 17.29
N GLN A 65 6.03 13.56 17.37
CA GLN A 65 6.23 12.23 16.79
C GLN A 65 5.28 11.18 17.40
N HIS A 66 5.09 11.19 18.72
CA HIS A 66 4.15 10.28 19.38
C HIS A 66 2.70 10.49 18.89
N LEU A 67 2.24 11.75 18.84
CA LEU A 67 0.92 12.09 18.30
C LEU A 67 0.79 11.70 16.82
N GLN A 68 1.83 11.92 16.03
CA GLN A 68 1.89 11.53 14.62
C GLN A 68 1.69 10.01 14.45
N ARG A 69 2.37 9.18 15.26
CA ARG A 69 2.18 7.72 15.25
C ARG A 69 0.75 7.32 15.60
N LEU A 70 0.17 7.90 16.66
CA LEU A 70 -1.21 7.62 17.06
C LEU A 70 -2.21 7.95 15.94
N TRP A 71 -2.03 9.12 15.32
CA TRP A 71 -2.84 9.55 14.19
C TRP A 71 -2.70 8.60 13.00
N LEU A 72 -1.48 8.26 12.59
CA LEU A 72 -1.26 7.35 11.48
C LEU A 72 -1.77 5.94 11.77
N ARG A 73 -1.71 5.48 13.02
CA ARG A 73 -2.29 4.19 13.44
C ARG A 73 -3.81 4.21 13.29
N PHE A 74 -4.47 5.28 13.73
CA PHE A 74 -5.90 5.46 13.54
C PHE A 74 -6.28 5.46 12.05
N ILE A 75 -5.56 6.19 11.21
CA ILE A 75 -5.81 6.27 9.77
C ILE A 75 -5.57 4.92 9.09
N ALA A 76 -4.44 4.27 9.38
CA ALA A 76 -4.15 2.91 8.89
C ALA A 76 -5.29 1.95 9.28
N ASN A 77 -5.80 2.03 10.51
CA ASN A 77 -6.93 1.21 10.94
C ASN A 77 -8.20 1.47 10.12
N LEU A 78 -8.52 2.73 9.81
CA LEU A 78 -9.67 3.06 8.96
C LEU A 78 -9.53 2.48 7.54
N THR A 79 -8.32 2.44 6.99
CA THR A 79 -8.08 1.90 5.64
C THR A 79 -8.33 0.40 5.50
N PHE A 80 -8.52 -0.36 6.57
CA PHE A 80 -8.91 -1.77 6.48
C PHE A 80 -10.38 -2.01 6.12
N THR A 81 -11.23 -0.99 6.22
CA THR A 81 -12.67 -1.08 5.94
C THR A 81 -13.05 -0.30 4.69
N ARG A 82 -14.05 -0.76 3.94
CA ARG A 82 -14.51 -0.03 2.74
C ARG A 82 -15.10 1.33 3.11
N GLU A 83 -15.81 1.40 4.22
CA GLU A 83 -16.42 2.61 4.75
C GLU A 83 -15.35 3.61 5.20
N GLY A 84 -14.31 3.14 5.91
CA GLY A 84 -13.19 3.97 6.33
C GLY A 84 -12.37 4.45 5.14
N GLN A 85 -12.15 3.60 4.13
CA GLN A 85 -11.49 4.03 2.89
C GLN A 85 -12.31 5.10 2.16
N SER A 86 -13.61 4.89 1.97
CA SER A 86 -14.50 5.86 1.32
C SER A 86 -14.49 7.21 2.04
N LEU A 87 -14.57 7.17 3.37
CA LEU A 87 -14.50 8.36 4.21
C LEU A 87 -13.16 9.10 4.07
N LEU A 88 -12.03 8.40 4.02
CA LEU A 88 -10.72 9.05 3.86
C LEU A 88 -10.56 9.63 2.45
N LEU A 89 -10.99 8.88 1.43
CA LEU A 89 -10.91 9.32 0.04
C LEU A 89 -11.85 10.48 -0.29
N SER A 90 -12.88 10.73 0.53
CA SER A 90 -13.74 11.91 0.40
C SER A 90 -13.08 13.19 0.93
N HIS A 91 -11.98 13.10 1.68
CA HIS A 91 -11.28 14.25 2.22
C HIS A 91 -10.15 14.69 1.28
N THR A 92 -10.14 15.98 0.95
CA THR A 92 -9.08 16.58 0.13
C THR A 92 -7.73 16.39 0.82
N ARG A 93 -6.69 16.10 0.03
CA ARG A 93 -5.31 15.90 0.49
C ARG A 93 -5.05 14.66 1.36
N ALA A 94 -6.05 13.82 1.66
CA ALA A 94 -5.85 12.69 2.55
C ALA A 94 -4.78 11.70 2.04
N VAL A 95 -4.70 11.51 0.73
CA VAL A 95 -3.70 10.64 0.11
C VAL A 95 -2.33 11.31 0.10
N GLU A 96 -2.28 12.60 -0.23
CA GLU A 96 -1.06 13.41 -0.26
C GLU A 96 -0.40 13.46 1.11
N VAL A 97 -1.18 13.59 2.19
CA VAL A 97 -0.65 13.52 3.55
C VAL A 97 0.05 12.18 3.80
N LEU A 98 -0.54 11.05 3.39
CA LEU A 98 0.12 9.76 3.54
C LEU A 98 1.40 9.66 2.71
N VAL A 99 1.40 10.18 1.48
CA VAL A 99 2.58 10.24 0.62
C VAL A 99 3.68 11.09 1.23
N ASP A 100 3.35 12.26 1.78
CA ASP A 100 4.29 13.15 2.47
C ASP A 100 4.90 12.47 3.70
N HIS A 101 4.10 11.73 4.45
CA HIS A 101 4.59 10.93 5.58
C HIS A 101 5.51 9.80 5.12
N VAL A 102 5.25 9.17 3.97
CA VAL A 102 6.17 8.16 3.45
C VAL A 102 7.51 8.78 3.03
N ARG A 103 7.47 9.97 2.41
CA ARG A 103 8.66 10.64 1.85
C ARG A 103 9.53 11.32 2.91
N PHE A 104 8.91 12.01 3.85
CA PHE A 104 9.60 12.99 4.69
C PHE A 104 9.64 12.61 6.17
N CYS A 105 8.92 11.58 6.60
CA CYS A 105 8.97 11.16 7.99
C CYS A 105 10.24 10.33 8.26
N HIS A 106 11.04 10.77 9.24
CA HIS A 106 12.21 10.04 9.71
C HIS A 106 11.85 8.88 10.64
N ASP A 107 10.67 8.93 11.26
CA ASP A 107 10.19 7.88 12.14
C ASP A 107 9.75 6.65 11.32
N GLU A 108 10.45 5.53 11.52
CA GLU A 108 10.21 4.30 10.76
C GLU A 108 8.80 3.77 10.95
N GLU A 109 8.27 3.79 12.18
CA GLU A 109 6.94 3.30 12.49
C GLU A 109 5.84 4.15 11.82
N ALA A 110 5.92 5.47 11.94
CA ALA A 110 5.02 6.39 11.26
C ALA A 110 5.05 6.22 9.73
N ARG A 111 6.25 6.18 9.13
CA ARG A 111 6.42 5.95 7.69
C ARG A 111 5.79 4.63 7.24
N ARG A 112 5.95 3.56 8.03
CA ARG A 112 5.36 2.25 7.77
C ARG A 112 3.83 2.28 7.84
N LEU A 113 3.26 2.92 8.87
CA LEU A 113 1.82 3.07 9.02
C LEU A 113 1.20 3.87 7.86
N ALA A 114 1.88 4.92 7.41
CA ALA A 114 1.46 5.68 6.23
C ALA A 114 1.48 4.82 4.96
N PHE A 115 2.56 4.05 4.76
CA PHE A 115 2.70 3.14 3.63
C PHE A 115 1.63 2.05 3.64
N LEU A 116 1.33 1.46 4.81
CA LEU A 116 0.25 0.49 4.99
C LEU A 116 -1.11 1.08 4.58
N GLY A 117 -1.38 2.34 4.92
CA GLY A 117 -2.57 3.05 4.46
C GLY A 117 -2.66 3.13 2.94
N LEU A 118 -1.57 3.50 2.27
CA LEU A 118 -1.50 3.54 0.79
C LEU A 118 -1.68 2.15 0.16
N GLN A 119 -1.06 1.12 0.75
CA GLN A 119 -1.19 -0.26 0.30
C GLN A 119 -2.64 -0.75 0.38
N ASN A 120 -3.34 -0.42 1.45
CA ASN A 120 -4.76 -0.75 1.63
C ASN A 120 -5.65 -0.05 0.59
N PHE A 121 -5.36 1.23 0.27
CA PHE A 121 -6.09 1.95 -0.76
C PHE A 121 -5.93 1.37 -2.16
N CYS A 122 -4.80 0.76 -2.48
CA CYS A 122 -4.56 0.18 -3.81
C CYS A 122 -5.57 -0.91 -4.21
N GLY A 123 -6.24 -1.54 -3.23
CA GLY A 123 -7.34 -2.50 -3.49
C GLY A 123 -8.69 -1.85 -3.78
N ASN A 124 -8.84 -0.54 -3.58
CA ASN A 124 -10.09 0.19 -3.74
C ASN A 124 -10.27 0.67 -5.19
N THR A 125 -11.40 0.34 -5.81
CA THR A 125 -11.68 0.73 -7.21
C THR A 125 -11.70 2.24 -7.43
N ALA A 126 -12.23 3.02 -6.48
CA ALA A 126 -12.26 4.48 -6.58
C ALA A 126 -10.84 5.05 -6.52
N PHE A 127 -9.99 4.52 -5.63
CA PHE A 127 -8.59 4.93 -5.52
C PHE A 127 -7.76 4.62 -6.75
N LYS A 128 -8.06 3.55 -7.51
CA LYS A 128 -7.31 3.25 -8.74
C LYS A 128 -7.34 4.39 -9.75
N THR A 129 -8.41 5.19 -9.78
CA THR A 129 -8.47 6.41 -10.62
C THR A 129 -7.51 7.50 -10.14
N TYR A 130 -7.17 7.50 -8.86
CA TYR A 130 -6.22 8.41 -8.25
C TYR A 130 -4.78 8.15 -8.69
N LEU A 131 -4.42 6.89 -8.98
CA LEU A 131 -3.07 6.49 -9.39
C LEU A 131 -2.61 7.16 -10.70
N TYR A 132 -3.55 7.57 -11.56
CA TYR A 132 -3.23 8.27 -12.81
C TYR A 132 -2.87 9.75 -12.59
N LYS A 133 -3.17 10.31 -11.41
CA LYS A 133 -2.79 11.69 -11.09
C LYS A 133 -1.31 11.69 -10.76
N LYS A 134 -0.47 12.14 -11.70
CA LYS A 134 0.99 12.25 -11.48
C LYS A 134 1.33 13.07 -10.22
N SER A 135 0.54 14.09 -9.92
CA SER A 135 0.67 14.92 -8.71
C SER A 135 0.44 14.18 -7.39
N SER A 136 -0.15 12.98 -7.41
CA SER A 136 -0.42 12.21 -6.19
C SER A 136 0.85 11.69 -5.52
N GLY A 137 1.94 11.50 -6.27
CA GLY A 137 3.21 10.96 -5.75
C GLY A 137 3.18 9.49 -5.32
N VAL A 138 2.03 8.81 -5.41
CA VAL A 138 1.85 7.41 -4.96
C VAL A 138 2.71 6.46 -5.80
N VAL A 139 2.68 6.61 -7.13
CA VAL A 139 3.45 5.75 -8.05
C VAL A 139 4.94 5.89 -7.79
N GLU A 140 5.42 7.11 -7.57
CA GLU A 140 6.83 7.39 -7.25
C GLU A 140 7.23 6.75 -5.92
N VAL A 141 6.40 6.86 -4.88
CA VAL A 141 6.63 6.22 -3.58
C VAL A 141 6.72 4.70 -3.72
N LEU A 142 5.82 4.08 -4.49
CA LEU A 142 5.86 2.64 -4.76
C LEU A 142 7.11 2.24 -5.55
N ALA A 143 7.54 3.05 -6.51
CA ALA A 143 8.74 2.80 -7.29
C ALA A 143 10.00 2.87 -6.41
N ASN A 144 10.13 3.91 -5.60
CA ASN A 144 11.27 4.08 -4.69
C ASN A 144 11.35 2.95 -3.66
N ALA A 145 10.21 2.42 -3.22
CA ALA A 145 10.16 1.30 -2.28
C ALA A 145 10.63 -0.03 -2.89
N LEU A 146 10.66 -0.17 -4.23
CA LEU A 146 11.17 -1.36 -4.91
C LEU A 146 12.68 -1.33 -5.15
N GLU A 147 13.33 -0.17 -4.99
CA GLU A 147 14.77 -0.05 -5.23
C GLU A 147 15.55 -0.75 -4.11
N PRO A 148 16.25 -1.86 -4.41
CA PRO A 148 17.01 -2.55 -3.40
C PRO A 148 18.25 -1.74 -3.04
N THR A 149 18.24 -1.10 -1.86
CA THR A 149 19.43 -0.44 -1.33
C THR A 149 20.35 -1.47 -0.69
N THR A 150 21.61 -1.53 -1.13
CA THR A 150 22.66 -2.41 -0.60
C THR A 150 22.99 -2.19 0.89
N ILE A 151 22.54 -1.07 1.46
CA ILE A 151 23.00 -0.54 2.76
C ILE A 151 22.08 -0.93 3.94
N SER A 152 20.84 -1.40 3.72
CA SER A 152 19.93 -1.73 4.83
C SER A 152 19.14 -3.01 4.61
N CYS A 153 19.79 -4.16 4.83
CA CYS A 153 19.12 -5.45 5.03
C CYS A 153 18.44 -5.54 6.41
N SER A 154 17.74 -4.49 6.84
CA SER A 154 16.93 -4.49 8.07
C SER A 154 15.58 -5.17 7.83
N LEU A 155 15.00 -5.76 8.86
CA LEU A 155 13.63 -6.32 8.82
C LEU A 155 12.60 -5.29 8.33
N TYR A 156 12.81 -4.03 8.70
CA TYR A 156 12.00 -2.89 8.25
C TYR A 156 12.00 -2.74 6.72
N SER A 157 13.16 -2.87 6.08
CA SER A 157 13.30 -2.70 4.63
C SER A 157 12.57 -3.80 3.86
N VAL A 158 12.58 -5.04 4.38
CA VAL A 158 11.82 -6.17 3.82
C VAL A 158 10.32 -5.96 3.97
N GLU A 159 9.87 -5.43 5.10
CA GLU A 159 8.45 -5.16 5.33
C GLU A 159 7.91 -4.08 4.39
N VAL A 160 8.66 -3.00 4.18
CA VAL A 160 8.30 -1.95 3.21
C VAL A 160 8.22 -2.52 1.79
N LEU A 161 9.18 -3.36 1.38
CA LEU A 161 9.15 -4.06 0.10
C LEU A 161 7.89 -4.93 -0.05
N LEU A 162 7.53 -5.69 0.99
CA LEU A 162 6.34 -6.53 0.99
C LEU A 162 5.06 -5.68 0.86
N LEU A 163 4.98 -4.56 1.57
CA LEU A 163 3.87 -3.62 1.44
C LEU A 163 3.77 -3.04 0.03
N ALA A 164 4.90 -2.66 -0.58
CA ALA A 164 4.95 -2.16 -1.96
C ALA A 164 4.49 -3.21 -2.97
N LEU A 165 5.00 -4.44 -2.89
CA LEU A 165 4.58 -5.55 -3.76
C LEU A 165 3.09 -5.87 -3.60
N THR A 166 2.58 -5.82 -2.38
CA THR A 166 1.14 -6.03 -2.10
C THR A 166 0.30 -4.89 -2.64
N ALA A 167 0.76 -3.64 -2.52
CA ALA A 167 0.09 -2.47 -3.07
C ALA A 167 -0.03 -2.57 -4.59
N LEU A 168 1.08 -2.89 -5.27
CA LEU A 168 1.12 -3.06 -6.73
C LEU A 168 0.21 -4.21 -7.20
N SER A 169 0.26 -5.34 -6.49
CA SER A 169 -0.61 -6.49 -6.76
C SER A 169 -2.09 -6.11 -6.65
N ASN A 170 -2.48 -5.43 -5.56
CA ASN A 170 -3.85 -4.96 -5.37
C ASN A 170 -4.28 -3.94 -6.45
N ALA A 171 -3.38 -3.03 -6.83
CA ALA A 171 -3.63 -2.02 -7.85
C ALA A 171 -3.85 -2.66 -9.23
N ALA A 172 -2.96 -3.60 -9.62
CA ALA A 172 -3.01 -4.33 -10.88
C ALA A 172 -4.19 -5.32 -10.99
N TYR A 173 -4.67 -5.82 -9.86
CA TYR A 173 -5.74 -6.83 -9.82
C TYR A 173 -7.02 -6.33 -10.49
N ASN A 174 -7.52 -7.07 -11.49
CA ASN A 174 -8.70 -6.75 -12.29
C ASN A 174 -8.72 -5.32 -12.86
N CYS A 175 -7.55 -4.70 -13.10
CA CYS A 175 -7.47 -3.35 -13.66
C CYS A 175 -6.41 -3.24 -14.75
N THR A 176 -6.83 -3.48 -16.00
CA THR A 176 -5.94 -3.42 -17.18
C THR A 176 -5.27 -2.06 -17.33
N LYS A 177 -6.01 -0.96 -17.08
CA LYS A 177 -5.47 0.40 -17.15
C LYS A 177 -4.33 0.63 -16.16
N VAL A 178 -4.44 0.11 -14.92
CA VAL A 178 -3.34 0.20 -13.95
C VAL A 178 -2.17 -0.68 -14.38
N ARG A 179 -2.41 -1.89 -14.92
CA ARG A 179 -1.32 -2.72 -15.44
C ARG A 179 -0.53 -2.00 -16.53
N VAL A 180 -1.21 -1.34 -17.48
CA VAL A 180 -0.57 -0.52 -18.51
C VAL A 180 0.24 0.62 -17.89
N LEU A 181 -0.34 1.35 -16.93
CA LEU A 181 0.38 2.42 -16.19
C LEU A 181 1.66 1.89 -15.55
N LEU A 182 1.60 0.76 -14.85
CA LEU A 182 2.78 0.16 -14.21
C LEU A 182 3.84 -0.26 -15.23
N LYS A 183 3.43 -0.79 -16.40
CA LYS A 183 4.37 -1.10 -17.50
C LYS A 183 5.05 0.18 -18.00
N THR A 184 4.28 1.25 -18.26
CA THR A 184 4.82 2.51 -18.81
C THR A 184 5.71 3.26 -17.82
N GLU A 185 5.46 3.14 -16.52
CA GLU A 185 6.26 3.75 -15.45
C GLU A 185 7.49 2.89 -15.06
N GLY A 186 7.81 1.86 -15.84
CA GLY A 186 9.05 1.08 -15.70
C GLY A 186 9.04 0.02 -14.59
N PHE A 187 7.88 -0.33 -14.01
CA PHE A 187 7.82 -1.31 -12.92
C PHE A 187 8.27 -2.71 -13.34
N VAL A 188 8.12 -3.08 -14.62
CA VAL A 188 8.62 -4.37 -15.13
C VAL A 188 10.14 -4.47 -14.96
N HIS A 189 10.87 -3.41 -15.29
CA HIS A 189 12.31 -3.37 -15.14
C HIS A 189 12.71 -3.42 -13.67
N ARG A 190 12.08 -2.61 -12.81
CA ARG A 190 12.34 -2.59 -11.36
C ARG A 190 12.09 -3.94 -10.70
N LEU A 191 10.97 -4.59 -11.02
CA LEU A 191 10.65 -5.92 -10.51
C LEU A 191 11.61 -7.00 -11.01
N THR A 192 12.10 -6.87 -12.24
CA THR A 192 13.14 -7.78 -12.79
C THR A 192 14.44 -7.61 -12.01
N ASN A 193 14.87 -6.37 -11.75
CA ASN A 193 16.06 -6.09 -10.95
C ASN A 193 15.89 -6.59 -9.51
N LEU A 194 14.72 -6.36 -8.89
CA LEU A 194 14.41 -6.86 -7.55
C LEU A 194 14.43 -8.39 -7.50
N LYS A 195 13.92 -9.06 -8.54
CA LYS A 195 14.01 -10.52 -8.65
C LYS A 195 15.45 -10.99 -8.65
N THR A 196 16.30 -10.41 -9.50
CA THR A 196 17.74 -10.73 -9.55
C THR A 196 18.39 -10.49 -8.19
N PHE A 197 18.10 -9.35 -7.55
CA PHE A 197 18.58 -9.05 -6.21
C PHE A 197 18.17 -10.10 -5.18
N CYS A 198 16.89 -10.49 -5.14
CA CYS A 198 16.38 -11.53 -4.23
C CYS A 198 17.02 -12.91 -4.48
N GLN A 199 17.37 -13.23 -5.73
CA GLN A 199 18.05 -14.48 -6.09
C GLN A 199 19.54 -14.46 -5.67
N SER A 200 20.24 -13.35 -5.90
CA SER A 200 21.65 -13.20 -5.55
C SER A 200 21.90 -13.14 -4.05
N ASN A 201 20.98 -12.58 -3.27
CA ASN A 201 21.07 -12.51 -1.81
C ASN A 201 20.51 -13.77 -1.12
N GLY A 202 20.86 -14.94 -1.66
CA GLY A 202 20.21 -16.26 -1.48
C GLY A 202 20.15 -16.87 -0.08
N LYS A 203 20.32 -16.11 1.00
CA LYS A 203 20.08 -16.52 2.39
C LYS A 203 19.40 -15.38 3.15
N GLY A 204 18.10 -15.53 3.45
CA GLY A 204 17.35 -14.59 4.29
C GLY A 204 15.92 -14.32 3.85
N TYR A 205 15.28 -13.34 4.49
CA TYR A 205 13.87 -12.98 4.29
C TYR A 205 13.51 -12.61 2.84
N PHE A 206 14.47 -12.16 2.02
CA PHE A 206 14.25 -11.76 0.63
C PHE A 206 13.81 -12.90 -0.30
N HIS A 207 14.18 -14.16 0.00
CA HIS A 207 13.74 -15.30 -0.79
C HIS A 207 12.22 -15.52 -0.68
N THR A 208 11.60 -15.09 0.44
CA THR A 208 10.14 -15.18 0.63
C THR A 208 9.37 -14.23 -0.29
N LEU A 209 10.03 -13.20 -0.84
CA LEU A 209 9.43 -12.24 -1.77
C LEU A 209 9.41 -12.74 -3.22
N LEU A 210 10.30 -13.68 -3.59
CA LEU A 210 10.44 -14.16 -4.97
C LEU A 210 9.12 -14.63 -5.60
N PRO A 211 8.27 -15.44 -4.92
CA PRO A 211 7.01 -15.87 -5.50
C PRO A 211 6.07 -14.70 -5.82
N ILE A 212 6.07 -13.65 -4.98
CA ILE A 212 5.23 -12.47 -5.16
C ILE A 212 5.73 -11.65 -6.35
N VAL A 213 7.04 -11.43 -6.43
CA VAL A 213 7.68 -10.73 -7.55
C VAL A 213 7.42 -11.45 -8.87
N ASP A 214 7.58 -12.77 -8.91
CA ASP A 214 7.34 -13.58 -10.11
C ASP A 214 5.88 -13.54 -10.57
N LEU A 215 4.93 -13.62 -9.64
CA LEU A 215 3.51 -13.53 -9.95
C LEU A 215 3.15 -12.15 -10.51
N LEU A 216 3.67 -11.08 -9.92
CA LEU A 216 3.42 -9.73 -10.37
C LEU A 216 4.06 -9.47 -11.74
N LEU A 217 5.30 -9.92 -11.96
CA LEU A 217 5.97 -9.84 -13.26
C LEU A 217 5.14 -10.53 -14.35
N LYS A 218 4.72 -11.78 -14.12
CA LYS A 218 3.87 -12.52 -15.07
C LYS A 218 2.58 -11.76 -15.40
N ALA A 219 1.92 -11.20 -14.37
CA ALA A 219 0.70 -10.43 -14.56
C ALA A 219 0.91 -9.11 -15.33
N LEU A 220 2.11 -8.54 -15.28
CA LEU A 220 2.47 -7.31 -16.00
C LEU A 220 3.10 -7.58 -17.37
N THR A 221 3.53 -8.79 -17.70
CA THR A 221 4.09 -9.10 -19.03
C THR A 221 3.09 -9.78 -19.97
N GLN A 222 2.00 -10.33 -19.43
CA GLN A 222 0.81 -10.73 -20.19
C GLN A 222 -0.03 -9.52 -20.62
#